data_AF-A0A8S3HEM6-F1
#
_entry.id   AF-A0A8S3HEM6-F1
#
_cell.length_a   1.000
_cell.length_b   1.000
_cell.length_c   1.000
_cell.angle_alpha   90.00
_cell.angle_beta   90.00
_cell.angle_gamma   90.00
#
_symmetry.space_group_name_H-M   'P 1'
#
loop_
_entity.id
_entity.type
_entity.pdbx_description
1 polymer ?
#
loop_
_entity_poly.entity_id
_entity_poly.type
_entity_poly.pdbx_seq_one_letter_code
_entity_poly.pdbx_strand_id
1 'polypeptide(L)'
;CDFCGGDEQENKTTKLPEQMITCKDCGGSAHPTCLKFTPNMVRQVKTYAWQCMECKTCTECGNSENDSELLFCDDCDRGYHMYCCSPPLSKAPEGDWRCKLCCAQFGELQS
;
A
#
# COMPACT_ATOMS: atom_id res chain seq x y z
N CYS A 1 -16.73 1.35 4.02
CA CYS A 1 -15.46 0.95 4.65
C CYS A 1 -15.55 -0.50 5.09
N ASP A 2 -14.79 -1.38 4.46
CA ASP A 2 -14.88 -2.83 4.65
C ASP A 2 -14.42 -3.30 6.05
N PHE A 3 -13.72 -2.44 6.79
CA PHE A 3 -13.21 -2.75 8.13
C PHE A 3 -14.16 -2.31 9.25
N CYS A 4 -14.69 -1.08 9.18
CA CYS A 4 -15.50 -0.52 10.27
C CYS A 4 -16.99 -0.46 9.94
N GLY A 5 -17.38 -0.69 8.68
CA GLY A 5 -18.77 -0.56 8.21
C GLY A 5 -19.29 0.88 8.16
N GLY A 6 -18.40 1.88 8.21
CA GLY A 6 -18.71 3.31 8.03
C GLY A 6 -18.57 3.76 6.57
N ASP A 7 -18.97 4.99 6.28
CA ASP A 7 -18.89 5.65 4.97
C ASP A 7 -17.98 6.89 5.05
N GLU A 8 -17.99 7.77 4.02
CA GLU A 8 -17.15 8.98 4.03
C GLU A 8 -17.55 10.02 5.08
N GLN A 9 -18.81 10.02 5.50
CA GLN A 9 -19.33 10.97 6.49
C GLN A 9 -18.94 10.53 7.91
N GLU A 10 -18.78 9.22 8.14
CA GLU A 10 -18.34 8.70 9.43
C GLU A 10 -17.43 7.48 9.30
N ASN A 11 -16.15 7.65 9.65
CA ASN A 11 -15.31 6.55 10.08
C ASN A 11 -15.73 6.09 11.49
N LYS A 12 -16.28 4.88 11.59
CA LYS A 12 -16.77 4.32 12.86
C LYS A 12 -15.68 4.05 13.90
N THR A 13 -14.39 4.00 13.52
CA THR A 13 -13.24 3.88 14.41
C THR A 13 -12.86 5.21 15.05
N THR A 14 -12.81 6.30 14.26
CA THR A 14 -12.36 7.63 14.75
C THR A 14 -13.53 8.56 15.12
N LYS A 15 -14.76 8.21 14.71
CA LYS A 15 -15.98 9.04 14.84
C LYS A 15 -15.90 10.38 14.11
N LEU A 16 -15.14 10.43 13.02
CA LEU A 16 -14.93 11.63 12.20
C LEU A 16 -15.19 11.31 10.72
N PRO A 17 -15.57 12.30 9.89
CA PRO A 17 -15.57 12.14 8.45
C PRO A 17 -14.17 11.83 7.91
N GLU A 18 -14.07 10.87 7.00
CA GLU A 18 -12.81 10.47 6.39
C GLU A 18 -13.08 9.90 4.99
N GLN A 19 -12.42 10.43 3.97
CA GLN A 19 -12.53 9.91 2.60
C GLN A 19 -12.00 8.48 2.51
N MET A 20 -12.67 7.64 1.74
CA MET A 20 -12.24 6.26 1.53
C MET A 20 -11.26 6.15 0.35
N ILE A 21 -10.47 5.09 0.37
CA ILE A 21 -9.65 4.63 -0.75
C ILE A 21 -10.31 3.37 -1.29
N THR A 22 -10.45 3.29 -2.62
CA THR A 22 -11.15 2.20 -3.32
C THR A 22 -10.18 1.42 -4.18
N CYS A 23 -10.18 0.09 -4.04
CA CYS A 23 -9.40 -0.81 -4.86
C CYS A 23 -9.89 -0.76 -6.31
N LYS A 24 -8.97 -0.57 -7.25
CA LYS A 24 -9.30 -0.50 -8.68
C LYS A 24 -9.92 -1.80 -9.22
N ASP A 25 -9.58 -2.96 -8.65
CA ASP A 25 -9.90 -4.27 -9.21
C ASP A 25 -11.19 -4.86 -8.63
N CYS A 26 -11.40 -4.77 -7.31
CA CYS A 26 -12.55 -5.37 -6.64
C CYS A 26 -13.60 -4.37 -6.15
N GLY A 27 -13.31 -3.06 -6.19
CA GLY A 27 -14.19 -2.01 -5.66
C GLY A 27 -14.29 -1.96 -4.13
N GLY A 28 -13.63 -2.89 -3.42
CA GLY A 28 -13.49 -2.85 -1.96
C GLY A 28 -12.90 -1.52 -1.51
N SER A 29 -13.45 -0.94 -0.44
CA SER A 29 -13.19 0.44 -0.05
C SER A 29 -12.99 0.56 1.45
N ALA A 30 -11.94 1.28 1.87
CA ALA A 30 -11.61 1.42 3.28
C ALA A 30 -11.11 2.82 3.61
N HIS A 31 -11.32 3.23 4.87
CA HIS A 31 -10.72 4.45 5.39
C HIS A 31 -9.19 4.25 5.54
N PRO A 32 -8.38 5.26 5.18
CA PRO A 32 -6.93 5.21 5.41
C PRO A 32 -6.56 4.86 6.86
N THR A 33 -7.25 5.43 7.85
CA THR A 33 -6.99 5.14 9.27
C THR A 33 -7.37 3.70 9.65
N CYS A 34 -8.37 3.11 9.00
CA CYS A 34 -8.72 1.70 9.19
C CYS A 34 -7.67 0.77 8.55
N LEU A 35 -7.08 1.19 7.42
CA LEU A 35 -5.94 0.51 6.77
C LEU A 35 -4.59 0.75 7.47
N LYS A 36 -4.55 1.60 8.50
CA LYS A 36 -3.31 2.03 9.18
C LYS A 36 -2.32 2.75 8.27
N PHE A 37 -2.81 3.43 7.25
CA PHE A 37 -1.98 4.19 6.32
C PHE A 37 -1.40 5.44 6.99
N THR A 38 -0.12 5.70 6.76
CA THR A 38 0.53 6.96 7.15
C THR A 38 0.05 8.11 6.27
N PRO A 39 0.14 9.38 6.72
CA PRO A 39 -0.23 10.53 5.88
C PRO A 39 0.52 10.59 4.54
N ASN A 40 1.75 10.07 4.47
CA ASN A 40 2.49 9.99 3.21
C ASN A 40 1.85 8.96 2.28
N MET A 41 1.57 7.76 2.80
CA MET A 41 0.91 6.70 2.04
C MET A 41 -0.44 7.15 1.50
N VAL A 42 -1.27 7.85 2.29
CA VAL A 42 -2.56 8.40 1.83
C VAL A 42 -2.38 9.35 0.63
N ARG A 43 -1.35 10.19 0.63
CA ARG A 43 -1.07 11.08 -0.51
C ARG A 43 -0.66 10.26 -1.73
N GLN A 44 0.19 9.27 -1.55
CA GLN A 44 0.74 8.48 -2.66
C GLN A 44 -0.29 7.56 -3.31
N VAL A 45 -1.11 6.84 -2.54
CA VAL A 45 -2.13 5.91 -3.07
C VAL A 45 -3.23 6.61 -3.88
N LYS A 46 -3.41 7.93 -3.70
CA LYS A 46 -4.30 8.76 -4.52
C LYS A 46 -3.72 9.12 -5.89
N THR A 47 -2.43 8.89 -6.14
CA THR A 47 -1.75 9.28 -7.40
C THR A 47 -1.78 8.21 -8.48
N TYR A 48 -2.28 7.01 -8.17
CA TYR A 48 -2.33 5.90 -9.11
C TYR A 48 -3.49 4.96 -8.77
N ALA A 49 -3.76 3.99 -9.66
CA ALA A 49 -4.80 3.00 -9.43
C ALA A 49 -4.36 1.99 -8.34
N TRP A 50 -4.71 2.30 -7.09
CA TRP A 50 -4.39 1.49 -5.92
C TRP A 50 -5.15 0.15 -5.94
N GLN A 51 -4.51 -0.89 -5.37
CA GLN A 51 -5.07 -2.23 -5.18
C GLN A 51 -5.12 -2.52 -3.69
N CYS A 52 -6.18 -3.18 -3.19
CA CYS A 52 -6.18 -3.69 -1.82
C CYS A 52 -5.18 -4.85 -1.65
N MET A 53 -5.00 -5.34 -0.42
CA MET A 53 -4.07 -6.43 -0.12
C MET A 53 -4.37 -7.70 -0.92
N GLU A 54 -5.65 -8.05 -1.10
CA GLU A 54 -6.07 -9.26 -1.83
C GLU A 54 -5.93 -9.14 -3.36
N CYS A 55 -5.84 -7.92 -3.90
CA CYS A 55 -5.69 -7.68 -5.33
C CYS A 55 -4.28 -7.22 -5.70
N LYS A 56 -3.34 -7.21 -4.74
CA LYS A 56 -2.03 -6.61 -4.97
C LYS A 56 -1.25 -7.40 -6.01
N THR A 57 -0.69 -6.67 -6.98
CA THR A 57 0.23 -7.23 -7.97
C THR A 57 1.61 -6.59 -7.82
N CYS A 58 2.65 -7.31 -8.24
CA CYS A 58 3.99 -6.76 -8.32
C CYS A 58 4.05 -5.67 -9.39
N THR A 59 4.63 -4.53 -9.04
CA THR A 59 4.78 -3.37 -9.94
C THR A 59 5.74 -3.65 -11.09
N GLU A 60 6.68 -4.58 -10.93
CA GLU A 60 7.70 -4.90 -11.95
C GLU A 60 7.22 -5.93 -12.97
N CYS A 61 6.62 -7.04 -12.52
CA CYS A 61 6.21 -8.14 -13.40
C CYS A 61 4.69 -8.25 -13.61
N GLY A 62 3.88 -7.53 -12.83
CA GLY A 62 2.43 -7.44 -12.99
C GLY A 62 1.64 -8.66 -12.50
N ASN A 63 2.28 -9.66 -11.89
CA ASN A 63 1.61 -10.85 -11.37
C ASN A 63 1.41 -10.78 -9.83
N SER A 64 0.52 -11.64 -9.34
CA SER A 64 0.20 -11.84 -7.91
C SER A 64 0.43 -13.31 -7.51
N GLU A 65 1.44 -13.94 -8.12
CA GLU A 65 1.88 -15.28 -7.71
C GLU A 65 2.93 -15.13 -6.60
N ASN A 66 3.21 -16.16 -5.82
CA ASN A 66 4.23 -16.10 -4.75
C ASN A 66 3.99 -14.95 -3.75
N ASP A 67 2.75 -14.79 -3.27
CA ASP A 67 2.34 -13.69 -2.37
C ASP A 67 3.17 -13.61 -1.08
N SER A 68 3.73 -14.73 -0.60
CA SER A 68 4.64 -14.73 0.55
C SER A 68 5.94 -13.95 0.31
N GLU A 69 6.30 -13.72 -0.96
CA GLU A 69 7.48 -12.98 -1.38
C GLU A 69 7.13 -11.55 -1.82
N LEU A 70 5.85 -11.15 -1.76
CA LEU A 70 5.37 -9.85 -2.21
C LEU A 70 5.44 -8.82 -1.08
N LEU A 71 6.38 -7.88 -1.17
CA LEU A 71 6.52 -6.76 -0.24
C LEU A 71 5.59 -5.61 -0.61
N PHE A 72 5.08 -4.90 0.39
CA PHE A 72 4.38 -3.63 0.21
C PHE A 72 5.28 -2.50 0.67
N CYS A 73 5.37 -1.44 -0.13
CA CYS A 73 6.17 -0.27 0.22
C CYS A 73 5.50 0.55 1.33
N ASP A 74 6.23 0.90 2.40
CA ASP A 74 5.67 1.63 3.55
C ASP A 74 5.34 3.10 3.27
N ASP A 75 5.73 3.63 2.11
CA ASP A 75 5.42 5.00 1.69
C ASP A 75 4.33 5.10 0.62
N CYS A 76 4.07 4.03 -0.11
CA CYS A 76 3.10 4.10 -1.20
C CYS A 76 2.23 2.87 -1.35
N ASP A 77 2.43 1.79 -0.61
CA ASP A 77 1.63 0.57 -0.68
C ASP A 77 1.65 -0.15 -2.04
N ARG A 78 2.61 0.16 -2.93
CA ARG A 78 2.86 -0.65 -4.14
C ARG A 78 3.50 -1.99 -3.77
N GLY A 79 3.08 -3.03 -4.49
CA GLY A 79 3.61 -4.39 -4.34
C GLY A 79 4.88 -4.62 -5.16
N TYR A 80 5.85 -5.35 -4.61
CA TYR A 80 7.06 -5.80 -5.29
C TYR A 80 7.49 -7.17 -4.78
N HIS A 81 7.68 -8.16 -5.65
CA HIS A 81 8.33 -9.38 -5.21
C HIS A 81 9.77 -9.11 -4.81
N MET A 82 10.24 -9.78 -3.75
CA MET A 82 11.63 -9.66 -3.30
C MET A 82 12.64 -9.94 -4.41
N TYR A 83 12.38 -10.92 -5.26
CA TYR A 83 13.22 -11.26 -6.41
C TYR A 83 13.08 -10.29 -7.60
N CYS A 84 12.02 -9.47 -7.64
CA CYS A 84 11.82 -8.43 -8.65
C CYS A 84 12.43 -7.08 -8.24
N CYS A 85 12.81 -6.91 -6.98
CA CYS A 85 13.52 -5.73 -6.51
C CYS A 85 14.87 -5.56 -7.22
N SER A 86 15.40 -4.33 -7.23
CA SER A 86 16.72 -4.02 -7.78
C SER A 86 17.54 -3.23 -6.76
N PRO A 87 18.54 -3.86 -6.09
CA PRO A 87 18.91 -5.27 -6.19
C PRO A 87 17.82 -6.23 -5.62
N PRO A 88 17.78 -7.51 -6.06
CA PRO A 88 16.89 -8.51 -5.49
C PRO A 88 17.15 -8.73 -3.99
N LEU A 89 16.08 -8.93 -3.23
CA LEU A 89 16.13 -9.24 -1.80
C LEU A 89 16.02 -10.75 -1.60
N SER A 90 16.81 -11.29 -0.66
CA SER A 90 16.76 -12.71 -0.28
C SER A 90 15.92 -12.99 0.96
N LYS A 91 15.56 -11.94 1.71
CA LYS A 91 14.68 -12.00 2.87
C LYS A 91 13.92 -10.69 3.00
N ALA A 92 12.77 -10.74 3.67
CA ALA A 92 12.00 -9.54 3.98
C ALA A 92 12.82 -8.60 4.88
N PRO A 93 12.77 -7.28 4.67
CA PRO A 93 13.40 -6.30 5.55
C PRO A 93 12.85 -6.41 6.99
N GLU A 94 13.70 -6.17 7.98
CA GLU A 94 13.32 -6.26 9.41
C GLU A 94 12.55 -5.02 9.89
N GLY A 95 12.52 -3.95 9.10
CA GLY A 95 11.75 -2.73 9.36
C GLY A 95 11.21 -2.14 8.07
N ASP A 96 10.90 -0.84 8.09
CA ASP A 96 10.31 -0.14 6.96
C ASP A 96 11.12 -0.34 5.67
N TRP A 97 10.39 -0.58 4.58
CA TRP A 97 10.93 -0.78 3.26
C TRP A 97 10.33 0.20 2.25
N ARG A 98 11.23 0.86 1.53
CA ARG A 98 10.89 1.82 0.48
C ARG A 98 11.19 1.24 -0.88
N CYS A 99 10.20 1.27 -1.78
CA CYS A 99 10.42 0.84 -3.16
C CYS A 99 11.24 1.85 -3.96
N LYS A 100 11.85 1.40 -5.06
CA LYS A 100 12.71 2.22 -5.92
C LYS A 100 12.06 3.53 -6.40
N LEU A 101 10.74 3.53 -6.63
CA LEU A 101 10.01 4.74 -7.05
C LEU A 101 9.96 5.78 -5.94
N CYS A 102 9.70 5.35 -4.71
CA CYS A 102 9.73 6.24 -3.55
C CYS A 102 11.17 6.66 -3.21
N CYS A 103 12.17 5.79 -3.36
CA CYS A 103 13.59 6.19 -3.19
C CYS A 103 13.98 7.27 -4.21
N ALA A 104 13.58 7.12 -5.47
CA ALA A 104 13.84 8.14 -6.49
C ALA A 104 13.11 9.47 -6.22
N GLN A 105 11.93 9.43 -5.59
CA GLN A 105 11.14 10.62 -5.30
C GLN A 105 11.54 11.34 -4.00
N PHE A 106 11.88 10.59 -2.95
CA PHE A 106 12.05 11.10 -1.59
C PHE A 106 13.46 10.88 -1.01
N GLY A 107 14.32 10.16 -1.72
CA GLY A 107 15.59 9.64 -1.20
C GLY A 107 15.43 8.31 -0.46
N GLU A 108 16.56 7.68 -0.15
CA GLU A 108 16.63 6.46 0.66
C GLU A 108 16.12 6.72 2.10
N LEU A 109 15.63 5.66 2.76
CA LEU A 109 15.40 5.72 4.20
C LEU A 109 16.75 5.88 4.90
N GLN A 110 16.90 6.92 5.73
CA GLN A 110 18.07 7.07 6.57
C GLN A 110 17.96 6.05 7.71
N SER A 111 18.94 5.15 7.79
CA SER A 111 19.11 4.15 8.84
C SER A 111 19.46 4.77 10.19
#